data_AF-N9YZ55-F1
#
_entry.id   AF-N9YZ55-F1
#
_cell.length_a   1.000
_cell.length_b   1.000
_cell.length_c   1.000
_cell.angle_alpha   90.00
_cell.angle_beta   90.00
_cell.angle_gamma   90.00
#
_symmetry.space_group_name_H-M   'P 1'
#
loop_
_entity.id
_entity.type
_entity.pdbx_description
1 polymer ?
#
loop_
_entity_poly.entity_id
_entity_poly.type
_entity_poly.pdbx_seq_one_letter_code
_entity_poly.pdbx_strand_id
1 'polypeptide(L)'
;MSIVNFIDEDIHYAEKILLGNKTFDINEKLPIIKRMDKSISVMACPGSGKTTALMGKIIALVNHLPLNDGKGICIITHTNVAINEIKSRLGSRGDILFQYPNFIGTIQAFTDKFLSIPFLKQAYRQGITAINDEYYYQKMFQRKKEITILKKYAYGKCGRDYSKIDNYIKSIVLRRKDGEFDFCTGDKSLNLKNKSSDTYKALYSLLVDSLFSQGILRYDIHTC
;
A
#
# COMPACT_ATOMS: atom_id res chain seq x y z
N MET A 1 28.08 15.48 -7.39
CA MET A 1 26.84 15.33 -6.60
C MET A 1 27.09 15.91 -5.22
N SER A 2 26.32 16.90 -4.76
CA SER A 2 26.46 17.44 -3.40
C SER A 2 25.84 16.48 -2.39
N ILE A 3 26.68 15.88 -1.55
CA ILE A 3 26.27 15.08 -0.39
C ILE A 3 25.84 16.07 0.72
N VAL A 4 24.77 15.76 1.46
CA VAL A 4 24.39 16.55 2.64
C VAL A 4 25.53 16.43 3.66
N ASN A 5 26.11 17.58 4.02
CA ASN A 5 27.12 17.66 5.06
C ASN A 5 26.45 18.20 6.32
N PHE A 6 26.30 17.34 7.33
CA PHE A 6 25.79 17.78 8.62
C PHE A 6 26.78 18.74 9.28
N ILE A 7 26.26 19.87 9.74
CA ILE A 7 26.98 20.78 10.64
C ILE A 7 26.76 20.32 12.09
N ASP A 8 27.59 20.77 13.01
CA ASP A 8 27.50 20.32 14.39
C ASP A 8 26.20 20.77 15.07
N GLU A 9 25.59 21.86 14.61
CA GLU A 9 24.26 22.29 15.05
C GLU A 9 23.16 21.25 14.75
N ASP A 10 23.26 20.50 13.65
CA ASP A 10 22.28 19.46 13.31
C ASP A 10 22.33 18.31 14.32
N ILE A 11 23.54 17.93 14.71
CA ILE A 11 23.80 16.89 15.69
C ILE A 11 23.34 17.35 17.07
N HIS A 12 23.72 18.57 17.46
CA HIS A 12 23.33 19.13 18.75
C HIS A 12 21.81 19.25 18.88
N TYR A 13 21.12 19.61 17.79
CA TYR A 13 19.67 19.63 17.75
C TYR A 13 19.06 18.25 17.98
N ALA A 14 19.59 17.21 17.32
CA ALA A 14 19.16 15.84 17.51
C ALA A 14 19.42 15.32 18.94
N GLU A 15 20.58 15.63 19.52
CA GLU A 15 20.93 15.30 20.91
C GLU A 15 19.96 15.94 21.89
N LYS A 16 19.66 17.23 21.73
CA LYS A 16 18.72 17.94 22.59
C LYS A 16 17.33 17.31 22.60
N ILE A 17 16.84 16.87 21.44
CA ILE A 17 15.51 16.23 21.32
C ILE A 17 15.50 14.83 21.92
N LEU A 18 16.54 14.02 21.66
CA LEU A 18 16.52 12.60 22.00
C LEU A 18 17.12 12.28 23.37
N LEU A 19 18.11 13.07 23.79
CA LEU A 19 19.00 12.77 24.91
C LEU A 19 19.03 13.87 25.97
N GLY A 20 18.45 15.04 25.69
CA GLY A 20 18.45 16.19 26.59
C GLY A 20 19.86 16.80 26.73
N ASN A 21 20.51 16.57 27.87
CA ASN A 21 21.85 17.10 28.16
C ASN A 21 22.99 16.12 27.84
N LYS A 22 22.68 14.96 27.25
CA LYS A 22 23.67 13.94 26.87
C LYS A 22 23.97 14.02 25.38
N THR A 23 25.14 13.53 24.99
CA THR A 23 25.60 13.49 23.59
C THR A 23 25.55 12.06 23.03
N PHE A 24 25.59 11.95 21.70
CA PHE A 24 25.75 10.67 21.04
C PHE A 24 27.17 10.12 21.25
N ASP A 25 27.27 8.79 21.37
CA ASP A 25 28.55 8.12 21.42
C ASP A 25 29.33 8.37 20.12
N ILE A 26 30.57 8.86 20.25
CA ILE A 26 31.44 9.25 19.14
C ILE A 26 31.96 8.08 18.33
N ASN A 27 32.06 6.90 18.93
CA ASN A 27 32.58 5.70 18.30
C ASN A 27 31.47 4.83 17.71
N GLU A 28 30.24 4.94 18.22
CA GLU A 28 29.11 4.11 17.80
C GLU A 28 28.04 4.87 17.01
N LYS A 29 27.41 5.89 17.61
CA LYS A 29 26.18 6.51 17.08
C LYS A 29 26.48 7.64 16.10
N LEU A 30 27.45 8.51 16.41
CA LEU A 30 27.82 9.62 15.53
C LEU A 30 28.28 9.15 14.13
N PRO A 31 29.09 8.08 13.99
CA PRO A 31 29.48 7.59 12.66
C PRO A 31 28.30 7.07 11.83
N ILE A 32 27.23 6.57 12.46
CA ILE A 32 26.01 6.11 11.79
C ILE A 32 25.16 7.31 11.34
N ILE A 33 25.00 8.29 12.24
CA ILE A 33 24.21 9.50 12.02
C ILE A 33 24.83 10.34 10.89
N LYS A 34 26.13 10.63 10.96
CA LYS A 34 26.83 11.48 9.99
C LYS A 34 27.03 10.82 8.61
N ARG A 35 26.75 9.52 8.47
CA ARG A 35 27.05 8.77 7.24
C ARG A 35 26.10 9.11 6.10
N MET A 36 26.58 9.72 5.01
CA MET A 36 25.74 10.06 3.84
C MET A 36 26.27 9.52 2.51
N ASP A 37 27.46 8.92 2.49
CA ASP A 37 28.21 8.52 1.29
C ASP A 37 28.05 7.04 0.89
N LYS A 38 27.61 6.19 1.82
CA LYS A 38 27.47 4.74 1.57
C LYS A 38 26.37 4.09 2.39
N SER A 39 25.89 2.95 1.89
CA SER A 39 25.00 2.05 2.60
C SER A 39 25.67 1.47 3.85
N ILE A 40 24.91 1.38 4.93
CA ILE A 40 25.34 0.79 6.20
C ILE A 40 24.29 -0.18 6.71
N SER A 41 24.75 -1.31 7.25
CA SER A 41 23.91 -2.23 8.02
C SER A 41 24.26 -2.07 9.49
N VAL A 42 23.25 -1.79 10.32
CA VAL A 42 23.42 -1.61 11.76
C VAL A 42 22.86 -2.84 12.46
N MET A 43 23.75 -3.76 12.82
CA MET A 43 23.46 -4.91 13.67
C MET A 43 23.40 -4.45 15.12
N ALA A 44 22.40 -4.87 15.90
CA ALA A 44 22.51 -4.62 17.32
C ALA A 44 21.63 -5.49 18.23
N CYS A 45 22.08 -5.60 19.48
CA CYS A 45 21.41 -6.30 20.58
C CYS A 45 20.20 -5.51 21.13
N PRO A 46 19.30 -6.15 21.90
CA PRO A 46 18.28 -5.44 22.65
C PRO A 46 18.88 -4.33 23.51
N GLY A 47 18.24 -3.15 23.55
CA GLY A 47 18.70 -2.02 24.36
C GLY A 47 19.87 -1.19 23.81
N SER A 48 20.45 -1.54 22.66
CA SER A 48 21.63 -0.85 22.09
C SER A 48 21.36 0.56 21.50
N GLY A 49 20.10 1.02 21.49
CA GLY A 49 19.76 2.35 20.95
C GLY A 49 19.78 2.49 19.42
N LYS A 50 19.54 1.41 18.65
CA LYS A 50 19.38 1.47 17.17
C LYS A 50 18.36 2.51 16.73
N THR A 51 17.18 2.48 17.36
CA THR A 51 16.10 3.43 17.10
C THR A 51 16.58 4.86 17.37
N THR A 52 17.35 5.07 18.43
CA THR A 52 17.94 6.38 18.77
C THR A 52 18.93 6.87 17.70
N ALA A 53 19.79 6.00 17.16
CA ALA A 53 20.71 6.38 16.09
C ALA A 53 19.96 6.73 14.79
N LEU A 54 18.97 5.92 14.41
CA LEU A 54 18.13 6.19 13.23
C LEU A 54 17.35 7.51 13.40
N MET A 55 16.72 7.70 14.57
CA MET A 55 16.02 8.94 14.91
C MET A 55 16.94 10.15 14.89
N GLY A 56 18.15 10.03 15.44
CA GLY A 56 19.13 11.12 15.44
C GLY A 56 19.49 11.55 14.02
N LYS A 57 19.66 10.59 13.11
CA LYS A 57 19.89 10.85 11.69
C LYS A 57 18.71 11.55 11.02
N ILE A 58 17.49 11.08 11.26
CA ILE A 58 16.29 11.69 10.69
C ILE A 58 16.16 13.13 11.18
N ILE A 59 16.33 13.38 12.48
CA ILE A 59 16.22 14.72 13.07
C ILE A 59 17.30 15.66 12.50
N ALA A 60 18.55 15.18 12.39
CA ALA A 60 19.61 15.95 11.76
C ALA A 60 19.31 16.26 10.28
N LEU A 61 18.65 15.34 9.55
CA LEU A 61 18.28 15.54 8.15
C LEU A 61 17.12 16.52 7.95
N VAL A 62 16.21 16.66 8.91
CA VAL A 62 15.02 17.51 8.76
C VAL A 62 15.38 18.96 8.44
N ASN A 63 16.49 19.47 8.99
CA ASN A 63 16.96 20.84 8.74
C ASN A 63 17.45 21.07 7.30
N HIS A 64 17.70 20.00 6.55
CA HIS A 64 18.18 20.05 5.17
C HIS A 64 17.07 19.80 4.15
N LEU A 65 15.83 19.63 4.61
CA LEU A 65 14.68 19.41 3.73
C LEU A 65 14.04 20.73 3.29
N PRO A 66 13.54 20.83 2.04
CA PRO A 66 13.63 19.82 0.97
C PRO A 66 15.05 19.73 0.39
N LEU A 67 15.46 18.53 -0.06
CA LEU A 67 16.76 18.37 -0.71
C LEU A 67 16.74 18.93 -2.14
N ASN A 68 17.93 19.29 -2.63
CA ASN A 68 18.12 19.76 -4.00
C ASN A 68 17.78 18.68 -5.05
N ASP A 69 17.52 19.13 -6.28
CA ASP A 69 17.24 18.28 -7.46
C ASP A 69 16.01 17.37 -7.32
N GLY A 70 15.03 17.75 -6.49
CA GLY A 70 13.83 16.92 -6.25
C GLY A 70 14.11 15.62 -5.51
N LYS A 71 15.26 15.50 -4.85
CA LYS A 71 15.60 14.34 -4.01
C LYS A 71 14.77 14.37 -2.74
N GLY A 72 14.40 13.18 -2.27
CA GLY A 72 13.67 13.00 -1.01
C GLY A 72 14.28 11.89 -0.18
N ILE A 73 13.81 11.80 1.06
CA ILE A 73 14.14 10.73 1.99
C ILE A 73 13.05 9.66 1.91
N CYS A 74 13.45 8.40 1.86
CA CYS A 74 12.54 7.25 1.95
C CYS A 74 12.79 6.51 3.28
N ILE A 75 11.79 6.50 4.16
CA ILE A 75 11.81 5.79 5.44
C ILE A 75 10.76 4.68 5.38
N ILE A 76 11.22 3.44 5.46
CA ILE A 76 10.35 2.26 5.44
C ILE A 76 10.43 1.57 6.81
N THR A 77 9.27 1.24 7.39
CA THR A 77 9.16 0.50 8.64
C THR A 77 8.17 -0.67 8.52
N HIS A 78 8.16 -1.55 9.51
CA HIS A 78 7.17 -2.63 9.60
C HIS A 78 5.84 -2.18 10.21
N THR A 79 5.83 -1.13 11.05
CA THR A 79 4.63 -0.72 11.78
C THR A 79 4.44 0.79 11.80
N ASN A 80 3.18 1.23 11.90
CA ASN A 80 2.84 2.65 12.06
C ASN A 80 3.32 3.23 13.41
N VAL A 81 3.64 2.39 14.40
CA VAL A 81 4.14 2.83 15.71
C VAL A 81 5.46 3.60 15.54
N ALA A 82 6.38 3.10 14.72
CA ALA A 82 7.65 3.78 14.46
C ALA A 82 7.46 5.14 13.75
N ILE A 83 6.47 5.23 12.85
CA ILE A 83 6.13 6.48 12.16
C ILE A 83 5.60 7.51 13.17
N ASN A 84 4.72 7.07 14.07
CA ASN A 84 4.15 7.93 15.10
C ASN A 84 5.20 8.40 16.10
N GLU A 85 6.19 7.55 16.43
CA GLU A 85 7.33 7.95 17.26
C GLU A 85 8.19 9.03 16.56
N ILE A 86 8.43 8.91 15.25
CA ILE A 86 9.12 9.96 14.48
C ILE A 86 8.36 11.28 14.57
N LYS A 87 7.05 11.26 14.32
CA LYS A 87 6.19 12.45 14.38
C LYS A 87 6.17 13.09 15.76
N SER A 88 5.98 12.29 16.81
CA SER A 88 5.84 12.81 18.18
C SER A 88 7.12 13.50 18.67
N ARG A 89 8.29 13.01 18.25
CA ARG A 89 9.59 13.59 18.61
C ARG A 89 9.89 14.90 17.87
N LEU A 90 9.46 15.01 16.61
CA LEU A 90 9.73 16.18 15.76
C LEU A 90 8.67 17.29 15.86
N GLY A 91 7.46 16.97 16.34
CA GLY A 91 6.34 17.91 16.36
C GLY A 91 6.02 18.44 14.96
N SER A 92 5.63 19.71 14.86
CA SER A 92 5.29 20.36 13.59
C SER A 92 6.46 20.43 12.59
N ARG A 93 7.71 20.40 13.05
CA ARG A 93 8.88 20.33 12.16
C ARG A 93 8.96 19.01 11.40
N GLY A 94 8.34 17.96 11.94
CA GLY A 94 8.27 16.65 11.29
C GLY A 94 7.39 16.63 10.06
N ASP A 95 6.50 17.61 9.87
CA ASP A 95 5.53 17.63 8.77
C ASP A 95 6.22 17.64 7.39
N ILE A 96 7.41 18.24 7.29
CA ILE A 96 8.20 18.28 6.05
C ILE A 96 8.64 16.88 5.58
N LEU A 97 8.77 15.90 6.48
CA LEU A 97 9.06 14.50 6.14
C LEU A 97 7.91 13.81 5.40
N PHE A 98 6.69 14.32 5.54
CA PHE A 98 5.49 13.77 4.91
C PHE A 98 5.13 14.49 3.60
N GLN A 99 5.88 15.53 3.25
CA GLN A 99 5.70 16.30 2.03
C GLN A 99 6.56 15.75 0.89
N TYR A 100 6.07 15.88 -0.34
CA TYR A 100 6.86 15.54 -1.54
C TYR A 100 8.16 16.37 -1.55
N PRO A 101 9.32 15.79 -1.94
CA PRO A 101 9.53 14.45 -2.52
C PRO A 101 9.78 13.30 -1.51
N ASN A 102 9.52 13.50 -0.22
CA ASN A 102 9.78 12.48 0.81
C ASN A 102 8.72 11.37 0.83
N PHE A 103 9.11 10.21 1.37
CA PHE A 103 8.22 9.12 1.73
C PHE A 103 8.58 8.59 3.12
N ILE A 104 7.57 8.42 3.95
CA ILE A 104 7.68 7.76 5.25
C ILE A 104 6.43 6.90 5.44
N GLY A 105 6.63 5.60 5.63
CA GLY A 105 5.53 4.65 5.58
C GLY A 105 5.93 3.23 5.94
N THR A 106 4.93 2.36 5.98
CA THR A 106 5.19 0.92 6.05
C THR A 106 5.66 0.39 4.70
N ILE A 107 6.25 -0.81 4.70
CA ILE A 107 6.59 -1.50 3.45
C ILE A 107 5.35 -1.72 2.55
N GLN A 108 4.18 -2.01 3.14
CA GLN A 108 2.94 -2.13 2.40
C GLN A 108 2.56 -0.80 1.74
N ALA A 109 2.57 0.31 2.49
CA ALA A 109 2.25 1.62 1.94
C ALA A 109 3.23 2.06 0.83
N PHE A 110 4.51 1.65 0.93
CA PHE A 110 5.50 1.89 -0.10
C PHE A 110 5.16 1.13 -1.38
N THR A 111 4.93 -0.18 -1.25
CA THR A 111 4.55 -1.06 -2.37
C THR A 111 3.27 -0.55 -3.03
N ASP A 112 2.25 -0.18 -2.25
CA ASP A 112 1.00 0.34 -2.80
C ASP A 112 1.21 1.63 -3.58
N LYS A 113 1.92 2.61 -3.00
CA LYS A 113 2.11 3.93 -3.60
C LYS A 113 2.96 3.89 -4.87
N PHE A 114 4.07 3.14 -4.86
CA PHE A 114 5.08 3.20 -5.92
C PHE A 114 5.08 2.02 -6.88
N LEU A 115 4.45 0.90 -6.54
CA LEU A 115 4.43 -0.31 -7.36
C LEU A 115 2.99 -0.66 -7.77
N SER A 116 2.13 -1.01 -6.80
CA SER A 116 0.79 -1.54 -7.07
C SER A 116 -0.08 -0.52 -7.79
N ILE A 117 -0.22 0.70 -7.25
CA ILE A 117 -1.08 1.74 -7.83
C ILE A 117 -0.60 2.13 -9.24
N PRO A 118 0.69 2.43 -9.48
CA PRO A 118 1.19 2.71 -10.83
C PRO A 118 0.97 1.57 -11.81
N PHE A 119 1.27 0.33 -11.42
CA PHE A 119 1.06 -0.86 -12.26
C PHE A 119 -0.40 -1.01 -12.66
N LEU A 120 -1.32 -0.91 -11.69
CA LEU A 120 -2.74 -1.06 -11.92
C LEU A 120 -3.31 0.10 -12.75
N LYS A 121 -2.84 1.34 -12.56
CA LYS A 121 -3.16 2.47 -13.44
C LYS A 121 -2.72 2.20 -14.88
N GLN A 122 -1.54 1.64 -15.09
CA GLN A 122 -1.04 1.30 -16.43
C GLN A 122 -1.85 0.16 -17.06
N ALA A 123 -2.10 -0.91 -16.30
CA ALA A 123 -2.79 -2.11 -16.78
C ALA A 123 -4.27 -1.84 -17.12
N TYR A 124 -4.94 -1.02 -16.30
CA TYR A 124 -6.40 -0.83 -16.39
C TYR A 124 -6.84 0.53 -16.89
N ARG A 125 -5.91 1.47 -17.12
CA ARG A 125 -6.15 2.83 -17.65
C ARG A 125 -7.18 3.66 -16.86
N GLN A 126 -7.53 3.22 -15.65
CA GLN A 126 -8.50 3.84 -14.75
C GLN A 126 -7.89 3.95 -13.34
N GLY A 127 -8.35 4.94 -12.58
CA GLY A 127 -7.93 5.12 -11.19
C GLY A 127 -8.49 4.03 -10.29
N ILE A 128 -7.66 3.52 -9.39
CA ILE A 128 -8.08 2.57 -8.36
C ILE A 128 -8.74 3.34 -7.23
N THR A 129 -9.96 2.98 -6.85
CA THR A 129 -10.66 3.53 -5.70
C THR A 129 -10.37 2.72 -4.44
N ALA A 130 -10.34 1.39 -4.54
CA ALA A 130 -10.08 0.51 -3.40
C ALA A 130 -9.56 -0.87 -3.84
N ILE A 131 -8.65 -1.45 -3.06
CA ILE A 131 -8.27 -2.87 -3.10
C ILE A 131 -8.58 -3.44 -1.73
N ASN A 132 -9.79 -3.97 -1.55
CA ASN A 132 -10.26 -4.46 -0.26
C ASN A 132 -11.44 -5.41 -0.48
N ASP A 133 -11.27 -6.67 -0.10
CA ASP A 133 -12.26 -7.73 -0.30
C ASP A 133 -13.59 -7.44 0.38
N GLU A 134 -13.57 -6.95 1.61
CA GLU A 134 -14.79 -6.64 2.37
C GLU A 134 -15.58 -5.51 1.69
N TYR A 135 -14.90 -4.42 1.33
CA TYR A 135 -15.50 -3.31 0.59
C TYR A 135 -16.00 -3.74 -0.79
N TYR A 136 -15.23 -4.57 -1.49
CA TYR A 136 -15.59 -5.15 -2.78
C TYR A 136 -16.89 -5.95 -2.67
N TYR A 137 -16.99 -6.88 -1.71
CA TYR A 137 -18.18 -7.69 -1.51
C TYR A 137 -19.37 -6.84 -1.04
N GLN A 138 -19.16 -5.85 -0.18
CA GLN A 138 -20.21 -4.92 0.22
C GLN A 138 -20.80 -4.21 -1.01
N LYS A 139 -19.96 -3.69 -1.90
CA LYS A 139 -20.39 -3.02 -3.14
C LYS A 139 -21.04 -3.98 -4.13
N MET A 140 -20.52 -5.20 -4.24
CA MET A 140 -21.08 -6.26 -5.06
C MET A 140 -22.51 -6.59 -4.64
N PHE A 141 -22.75 -6.84 -3.34
CA PHE A 141 -24.07 -7.23 -2.83
C PHE A 141 -25.07 -6.06 -2.74
N GLN A 142 -24.63 -4.80 -2.89
CA GLN A 142 -25.52 -3.64 -3.05
C GLN A 142 -26.24 -3.66 -4.41
N ARG A 143 -25.70 -4.32 -5.43
CA ARG A 143 -26.31 -4.46 -6.77
C ARG A 143 -27.39 -5.54 -6.77
N LYS A 144 -28.50 -5.26 -6.08
CA LYS A 144 -29.55 -6.26 -5.81
C LYS A 144 -30.15 -6.90 -7.08
N LYS A 145 -30.33 -6.12 -8.16
CA LYS A 145 -30.89 -6.61 -9.42
C LYS A 145 -30.01 -7.70 -10.04
N GLU A 146 -28.72 -7.41 -10.20
CA GLU A 146 -27.73 -8.34 -10.73
C GLU A 146 -27.59 -9.55 -9.81
N ILE A 147 -27.47 -9.34 -8.51
CA ILE A 147 -27.34 -10.41 -7.51
C ILE A 147 -28.53 -11.36 -7.53
N THR A 148 -29.76 -10.87 -7.68
CA THR A 148 -30.94 -11.75 -7.80
C THR A 148 -30.85 -12.68 -9.01
N ILE A 149 -30.34 -12.20 -10.15
CA ILE A 149 -30.11 -13.02 -11.34
C ILE A 149 -29.00 -14.05 -11.08
N LEU A 150 -27.90 -13.63 -10.44
CA LEU A 150 -26.78 -14.50 -10.12
C LEU A 150 -27.14 -15.58 -9.09
N LYS A 151 -28.01 -15.28 -8.12
CA LYS A 151 -28.51 -16.28 -7.15
C LYS A 151 -29.28 -17.40 -7.85
N LYS A 152 -30.09 -17.08 -8.87
CA LYS A 152 -30.79 -18.11 -9.69
C LYS A 152 -29.80 -18.98 -10.45
N TYR A 153 -28.77 -18.39 -11.04
CA TYR A 153 -27.71 -19.14 -11.73
C TYR A 153 -26.93 -20.03 -10.76
N ALA A 154 -26.48 -19.49 -9.63
CA ALA A 154 -25.73 -20.19 -8.60
C ALA A 154 -26.53 -21.31 -7.93
N TYR A 155 -27.85 -21.16 -7.76
CA TYR A 155 -28.73 -22.22 -7.29
C TYR A 155 -28.64 -23.48 -8.16
N GLY A 156 -28.58 -23.30 -9.49
CA GLY A 156 -28.39 -24.39 -10.44
C GLY A 156 -27.00 -25.07 -10.37
N LYS A 157 -26.04 -24.48 -9.65
CA LYS A 157 -24.68 -25.02 -9.45
C LYS A 157 -24.48 -25.61 -8.05
N CYS A 158 -25.11 -25.04 -7.04
CA CYS A 158 -24.85 -25.37 -5.63
C CYS A 158 -26.01 -26.09 -4.93
N GLY A 159 -27.21 -26.15 -5.52
CA GLY A 159 -28.40 -26.72 -4.87
C GLY A 159 -29.04 -25.78 -3.84
N ARG A 160 -29.81 -26.35 -2.89
CA ARG A 160 -30.69 -25.62 -1.94
C ARG A 160 -29.97 -24.90 -0.79
N ASP A 161 -28.66 -25.00 -0.68
CA ASP A 161 -27.90 -24.40 0.42
C ASP A 161 -27.54 -22.94 0.13
N TYR A 162 -28.31 -22.02 0.73
CA TYR A 162 -28.12 -20.57 0.57
C TYR A 162 -26.74 -20.07 1.02
N SER A 163 -26.10 -20.74 1.99
CA SER A 163 -24.75 -20.36 2.43
C SER A 163 -23.70 -20.60 1.33
N LYS A 164 -23.91 -21.62 0.48
CA LYS A 164 -23.04 -21.94 -0.67
C LYS A 164 -23.30 -21.04 -1.87
N ILE A 165 -24.52 -20.51 -2.02
CA ILE A 165 -24.88 -19.62 -3.13
C ILE A 165 -24.07 -18.32 -3.08
N ASP A 166 -24.05 -17.65 -1.93
CA ASP A 166 -23.32 -16.38 -1.80
C ASP A 166 -21.80 -16.61 -1.91
N ASN A 167 -21.28 -17.71 -1.37
CA ASN A 167 -19.89 -18.09 -1.53
C ASN A 167 -19.52 -18.41 -2.99
N TYR A 168 -20.41 -19.05 -3.74
CA TYR A 168 -20.21 -19.30 -5.17
C TYR A 168 -20.20 -17.99 -5.96
N ILE A 169 -21.11 -17.06 -5.66
CA ILE A 169 -21.10 -15.74 -6.30
C ILE A 169 -19.79 -15.01 -6.00
N LYS A 170 -19.34 -15.03 -4.74
CA LYS A 170 -18.06 -14.45 -4.33
C LYS A 170 -16.87 -15.11 -5.02
N SER A 171 -16.92 -16.39 -5.37
CA SER A 171 -15.81 -17.07 -6.05
C SER A 171 -15.70 -16.75 -7.54
N ILE A 172 -16.69 -16.06 -8.15
CA ILE A 172 -16.62 -15.62 -9.54
C ILE A 172 -15.63 -14.46 -9.66
N VAL A 173 -14.67 -14.58 -10.59
CA VAL A 173 -13.61 -13.62 -10.87
C VAL A 173 -13.79 -13.07 -12.28
N LEU A 174 -13.51 -11.77 -12.45
CA LEU A 174 -13.33 -11.15 -13.76
C LEU A 174 -11.88 -11.36 -14.21
N ARG A 175 -11.70 -11.93 -15.40
CA ARG A 175 -10.39 -12.14 -16.03
C ARG A 175 -10.37 -11.49 -17.41
N ARG A 176 -9.17 -11.14 -17.91
CA ARG A 176 -8.96 -10.84 -19.32
C ARG A 176 -8.34 -12.04 -20.03
N LYS A 177 -8.97 -12.50 -21.11
CA LYS A 177 -8.46 -13.58 -21.95
C LYS A 177 -8.54 -13.13 -23.41
N ASP A 178 -7.42 -13.19 -24.12
CA ASP A 178 -7.32 -12.79 -25.54
C ASP A 178 -7.85 -11.37 -25.83
N GLY A 179 -7.69 -10.45 -24.88
CA GLY A 179 -8.16 -9.06 -24.98
C GLY A 179 -9.64 -8.84 -24.63
N GLU A 180 -10.42 -9.90 -24.40
CA GLU A 180 -11.81 -9.81 -23.96
C GLU A 180 -11.98 -10.12 -22.46
N PHE A 181 -13.11 -9.68 -21.89
CA PHE A 181 -13.51 -10.05 -20.54
C PHE A 181 -14.11 -11.45 -20.49
N ASP A 182 -13.64 -12.25 -19.54
CA ASP A 182 -14.11 -13.58 -19.20
C ASP A 182 -14.49 -13.64 -17.71
N PHE A 183 -15.39 -14.55 -17.36
CA PHE A 183 -15.84 -14.78 -15.99
C PHE A 183 -15.50 -16.22 -15.58
N CYS A 184 -14.76 -16.41 -14.51
CA CYS A 184 -14.28 -17.73 -14.10
C CYS A 184 -14.46 -18.00 -12.61
N THR A 185 -14.42 -19.28 -12.23
CA THR A 185 -14.28 -19.72 -10.84
C THR A 185 -13.02 -20.57 -10.76
N GLY A 186 -12.01 -20.12 -10.01
CA GLY A 186 -10.65 -20.62 -10.17
C GLY A 186 -10.19 -20.44 -11.64
N ASP A 187 -9.59 -21.48 -12.22
CA ASP A 187 -9.05 -21.41 -13.58
C ASP A 187 -10.11 -21.62 -14.68
N LYS A 188 -11.31 -22.09 -14.31
CA LYS A 188 -12.35 -22.52 -15.26
C LYS A 188 -13.31 -21.39 -15.58
N SER A 189 -13.43 -21.05 -16.86
CA SER A 189 -14.47 -20.14 -17.36
C SER A 189 -15.86 -20.67 -17.06
N LEU A 190 -16.79 -19.77 -16.74
CA LEU A 190 -18.18 -20.11 -16.53
C LEU A 190 -18.83 -20.56 -17.83
N ASN A 191 -19.60 -21.64 -17.78
CA ASN A 191 -20.39 -22.10 -18.92
C ASN A 191 -21.66 -21.24 -19.05
N LEU A 192 -21.54 -20.11 -19.75
CA LEU A 192 -22.61 -19.17 -20.03
C LEU A 192 -23.16 -19.39 -21.45
N LYS A 193 -24.49 -19.30 -21.61
CA LYS A 193 -25.16 -19.61 -22.89
C LYS A 193 -24.67 -18.72 -24.04
N ASN A 194 -24.62 -17.41 -23.83
CA ASN A 194 -24.16 -16.41 -24.79
C ASN A 194 -24.07 -15.02 -24.12
N LYS A 195 -23.48 -14.04 -24.81
CA LYS A 195 -23.36 -12.65 -24.36
C LYS A 195 -24.71 -11.93 -24.18
N SER A 196 -25.80 -12.45 -24.75
CA SER A 196 -27.15 -11.85 -24.63
C SER A 196 -27.98 -12.40 -23.46
N SER A 197 -27.51 -13.46 -22.79
CA SER A 197 -28.18 -14.07 -21.65
C SER A 197 -28.21 -13.14 -20.43
N ASP A 198 -29.27 -13.26 -19.63
CA ASP A 198 -29.44 -12.44 -18.42
C ASP A 198 -28.28 -12.62 -17.43
N THR A 199 -27.76 -13.84 -17.30
CA THR A 199 -26.60 -14.13 -16.44
C THR A 199 -25.35 -13.41 -16.93
N TYR A 200 -25.04 -13.45 -18.24
CA TYR A 200 -23.88 -12.75 -18.77
C TYR A 200 -24.02 -11.24 -18.57
N LYS A 201 -25.18 -10.67 -18.92
CA LYS A 201 -25.46 -9.24 -18.74
C LYS A 201 -25.36 -8.81 -17.27
N ALA A 202 -25.85 -9.63 -16.35
CA ALA A 202 -25.75 -9.37 -14.92
C ALA A 202 -24.28 -9.40 -14.44
N LEU A 203 -23.49 -10.39 -14.87
CA LEU A 203 -22.05 -10.46 -14.56
C LEU A 203 -21.29 -9.26 -15.14
N TYR A 204 -21.57 -8.88 -16.38
CA TYR A 204 -20.90 -7.76 -17.04
C TYR A 204 -21.24 -6.44 -16.35
N SER A 205 -22.53 -6.16 -16.13
CA SER A 205 -22.99 -4.97 -15.39
C SER A 205 -22.35 -4.88 -13.99
N LEU A 206 -22.28 -6.01 -13.28
CA LEU A 206 -21.76 -6.05 -11.92
C LEU A 206 -20.23 -5.93 -11.87
N LEU A 207 -19.52 -6.80 -12.58
CA LEU A 207 -18.08 -6.93 -12.44
C LEU A 207 -17.33 -5.91 -13.30
N VAL A 208 -17.80 -5.64 -14.52
CA VAL A 208 -17.15 -4.72 -15.45
C VAL A 208 -17.65 -3.29 -15.27
N ASP A 209 -18.94 -3.06 -15.48
CA ASP A 209 -19.49 -1.69 -15.52
C ASP A 209 -19.63 -1.04 -14.15
N SER A 210 -19.61 -1.83 -13.06
CA SER A 210 -19.72 -1.32 -11.70
C SER A 210 -18.42 -1.40 -10.91
N LEU A 211 -17.90 -2.60 -10.64
CA LEU A 211 -16.78 -2.75 -9.72
C LEU A 211 -15.46 -2.35 -10.39
N PHE A 212 -15.16 -2.98 -11.53
CA PHE A 212 -13.92 -2.74 -12.26
C PHE A 212 -13.83 -1.29 -12.80
N SER A 213 -14.90 -0.77 -13.40
CA SER A 213 -14.93 0.60 -13.95
C SER A 213 -14.70 1.70 -12.90
N GLN A 214 -15.06 1.42 -11.65
CA GLN A 214 -14.86 2.32 -10.51
C GLN A 214 -13.53 2.07 -9.80
N GLY A 215 -12.69 1.15 -10.32
CA GLY A 215 -11.43 0.77 -9.70
C GLY A 215 -11.59 0.11 -8.32
N ILE A 216 -12.69 -0.62 -8.10
CA ILE A 216 -12.95 -1.39 -6.89
C ILE A 216 -12.50 -2.82 -7.17
N LEU A 217 -11.37 -3.21 -6.57
CA LEU A 217 -10.71 -4.48 -6.77
C LEU A 217 -10.65 -5.27 -5.45
N ARG A 218 -10.42 -6.57 -5.56
CA ARG A 218 -10.14 -7.48 -4.45
C ARG A 218 -8.72 -8.02 -4.56
N TYR A 219 -8.16 -8.58 -3.48
CA TYR A 219 -6.80 -9.12 -3.46
C TYR A 219 -6.61 -10.33 -4.37
N ASP A 220 -7.68 -11.13 -4.56
CA ASP A 220 -7.73 -12.22 -5.54
C ASP A 220 -7.88 -11.68 -6.96
N ILE A 221 -6.86 -10.97 -7.41
CA ILE A 221 -6.60 -10.79 -8.83
C ILE A 221 -5.93 -12.09 -9.28
N HIS A 222 -6.73 -13.12 -9.60
CA HIS A 222 -6.27 -14.19 -10.49
C HIS A 222 -6.12 -13.60 -11.89
N THR A 223 -5.17 -12.69 -12.08
CA THR A 223 -4.61 -12.37 -13.38
C THR A 223 -3.68 -13.52 -13.73
N CYS A 224 -4.26 -14.53 -14.37
CA CYS A 224 -3.55 -15.23 -15.43
C CYS A 224 -3.82 -14.45 -16.72
#